data_AF-A0A974RTE0-F1
#
_entry.id   AF-A0A974RTE0-F1
#
_cell.length_a   1.000
_cell.length_b   1.000
_cell.length_c   1.000
_cell.angle_alpha   90.00
_cell.angle_beta   90.00
_cell.angle_gamma   90.00
#
_symmetry.space_group_name_H-M   'P 1'
#
loop_
_entity.id
_entity.type
_entity.pdbx_description
1 polymer ?
#
loop_
_entity_poly.entity_id
_entity_poly.type
_entity_poly.pdbx_seq_one_letter_code
_entity_poly.pdbx_strand_id
1 'polypeptide(L)'
;MPVFAVDTQAVTDTATRTRTRISTIQTEVDAMNADIATLQASWTGGASASMASCAANWHLTQIQVQSSLDAISQALDKAALSYDDAETSNTSRFGLA
;
A
#
# COMPACT_ATOMS: atom_id res chain seq x y z
N MET A 1 -31.88 10.99 16.54
CA MET A 1 -31.44 10.53 15.20
C MET A 1 -30.02 10.04 15.37
N PRO A 2 -29.68 8.77 15.08
CA PRO A 2 -28.31 8.31 15.27
C PRO A 2 -27.42 9.00 14.24
N VAL A 3 -26.31 9.54 14.73
CA VAL A 3 -25.34 10.29 13.94
C VAL A 3 -24.51 9.28 13.15
N PHE A 4 -24.48 9.38 11.81
CA PHE A 4 -23.60 8.59 10.95
C PHE A 4 -22.09 8.87 11.16
N ALA A 5 -21.72 9.69 12.15
CA ALA A 5 -20.35 10.12 12.42
C ALA A 5 -19.45 9.02 13.01
N VAL A 6 -20.00 7.91 13.51
CA VAL A 6 -19.20 6.85 14.16
C VAL A 6 -18.37 6.02 13.17
N ASP A 7 -18.68 6.03 11.87
CA ASP A 7 -17.94 5.21 10.88
C ASP A 7 -16.82 5.99 10.16
N THR A 8 -17.02 7.30 9.91
CA THR A 8 -16.07 8.11 9.12
C THR A 8 -14.70 8.27 9.78
N GLN A 9 -14.67 8.45 11.11
CA GLN A 9 -13.41 8.52 11.86
C GLN A 9 -12.66 7.18 11.80
N ALA A 10 -13.37 6.07 11.97
CA ALA A 10 -12.79 4.73 11.90
C ALA A 10 -12.18 4.44 10.52
N VAL A 11 -12.84 4.89 9.45
CA VAL A 11 -12.33 4.78 8.08
C VAL A 11 -11.09 5.64 7.86
N THR A 12 -11.10 6.90 8.31
CA THR A 12 -9.96 7.81 8.18
C THR A 12 -8.73 7.30 8.94
N ASP A 13 -8.93 6.82 10.16
CA ASP A 13 -7.89 6.21 10.98
C ASP A 13 -7.33 4.95 10.31
N THR A 14 -8.21 4.11 9.75
CA THR A 14 -7.81 2.91 9.01
C THR A 14 -7.01 3.26 7.77
N ALA A 15 -7.43 4.25 6.99
CA ALA A 15 -6.74 4.71 5.80
C ALA A 15 -5.34 5.26 6.13
N THR A 16 -5.22 6.00 7.24
CA THR A 16 -3.94 6.52 7.74
C THR A 16 -3.01 5.37 8.13
N ARG A 17 -3.49 4.42 8.94
CA ARG A 17 -2.69 3.23 9.32
C ARG A 17 -2.27 2.40 8.12
N THR A 18 -3.14 2.26 7.11
CA THR A 18 -2.82 1.51 5.89
C THR A 18 -1.75 2.23 5.08
N ARG A 19 -1.80 3.56 4.94
CA ARG A 19 -0.74 4.34 4.26
C ARG A 19 0.62 4.20 4.96
N THR A 20 0.66 4.22 6.29
CA THR A 20 1.89 3.93 7.04
C THR A 20 2.42 2.54 6.72
N ARG A 21 1.56 1.51 6.71
CA ARG A 21 1.96 0.13 6.38
C ARG A 21 2.48 0.01 4.96
N ILE A 22 1.87 0.70 3.99
CA ILE A 22 2.34 0.73 2.59
C ILE A 22 3.77 1.26 2.53
N SER A 23 4.04 2.40 3.19
CA SER A 23 5.39 2.97 3.24
C SER A 23 6.40 2.02 3.91
N THR A 24 6.01 1.37 5.01
CA THR A 24 6.87 0.36 5.64
C THR A 24 7.18 -0.80 4.69
N ILE A 25 6.19 -1.35 4.00
CA ILE A 25 6.39 -2.46 3.07
C ILE A 25 7.32 -2.04 1.92
N GLN A 26 7.19 -0.82 1.39
CA GLN A 26 8.09 -0.31 0.36
C GLN A 26 9.54 -0.27 0.85
N THR A 27 9.78 0.24 2.06
CA THR A 27 11.11 0.23 2.67
C THR A 27 11.68 -1.18 2.83
N GLU A 28 10.86 -2.14 3.28
CA GLU A 28 11.30 -3.54 3.44
C GLU A 28 11.60 -4.21 2.09
N VAL A 29 10.84 -3.88 1.05
CA VAL A 29 11.09 -4.34 -0.33
C VAL A 29 12.42 -3.79 -0.84
N ASP A 30 12.70 -2.51 -0.60
CA ASP A 30 13.97 -1.88 -0.99
C ASP A 30 15.16 -2.48 -0.22
N ALA A 31 14.98 -2.76 1.07
CA ALA A 31 15.99 -3.45 1.88
C ALA A 31 16.28 -4.85 1.34
N MET A 32 15.25 -5.63 1.02
CA MET A 32 15.40 -6.97 0.43
C MET A 32 16.12 -6.93 -0.93
N ASN A 33 15.85 -5.93 -1.77
CA ASN A 33 16.59 -5.71 -3.01
C ASN A 33 18.09 -5.50 -2.76
N ALA A 34 18.45 -4.69 -1.76
CA ALA A 34 19.84 -4.43 -1.40
C ALA A 34 20.54 -5.68 -0.86
N ASP A 35 19.86 -6.47 -0.02
CA ASP A 35 20.38 -7.72 0.52
C ASP A 35 20.63 -8.75 -0.59
N ILE A 36 19.70 -8.89 -1.53
CA ILE A 36 19.85 -9.80 -2.68
C ILE A 36 21.00 -9.37 -3.58
N ALA A 37 21.16 -8.07 -3.84
CA ALA A 37 22.28 -7.55 -4.64
C ALA A 37 23.63 -7.83 -3.94
N THR A 38 23.69 -7.64 -2.62
CA THR A 38 24.88 -7.94 -1.81
C THR A 38 25.21 -9.44 -1.87
N LEU A 39 24.20 -10.29 -1.71
CA LEU A 39 24.36 -11.73 -1.76
C LEU A 39 24.83 -12.20 -3.15
N GLN A 40 24.26 -11.64 -4.24
CA GLN A 40 24.71 -11.88 -5.61
C GLN A 40 26.18 -11.53 -5.82
N ALA A 41 26.64 -10.39 -5.31
CA ALA A 41 28.03 -9.97 -5.43
C ALA A 41 29.00 -10.88 -4.66
N SER A 42 28.55 -11.51 -3.57
CA SER A 42 29.39 -12.39 -2.74
C SER A 42 29.49 -13.84 -3.25
N TRP A 43 28.57 -14.30 -4.10
CA TRP A 43 28.53 -15.68 -4.59
C TRP A 43 29.26 -15.84 -5.92
N THR A 44 30.46 -16.45 -5.88
CA THR A 44 31.25 -16.79 -7.08
C THR A 44 31.19 -18.29 -7.42
N GLY A 45 31.33 -18.65 -8.70
CA GLY A 45 31.43 -20.04 -9.15
C GLY A 45 30.07 -20.70 -9.42
N GLY A 46 29.98 -22.02 -9.30
CA GLY A 46 28.76 -22.79 -9.65
C GLY A 46 27.49 -22.39 -8.89
N ALA A 47 27.63 -21.70 -7.76
CA ALA A 47 26.53 -21.25 -6.93
C ALA A 47 25.84 -19.97 -7.47
N SER A 48 26.48 -19.24 -8.38
CA SER A 48 25.93 -18.00 -8.96
C SER A 48 24.63 -18.22 -9.75
N ALA A 49 24.44 -19.40 -10.36
CA ALA A 49 23.23 -19.72 -11.11
C ALA A 49 21.99 -19.84 -10.20
N SER A 50 22.14 -20.48 -9.02
CA SER A 50 21.07 -20.58 -8.02
C SER A 50 20.72 -19.20 -7.46
N MET A 51 21.72 -18.35 -7.22
CA MET A 51 21.51 -17.00 -6.72
C MET A 51 20.84 -16.09 -7.76
N ALA A 52 21.19 -16.23 -9.05
CA ALA A 52 20.51 -15.54 -10.14
C ALA A 52 19.04 -15.94 -10.25
N SER A 53 18.72 -17.22 -10.10
CA SER A 53 17.34 -17.72 -10.06
C SER A 53 16.56 -17.16 -8.87
N CYS A 54 17.19 -17.10 -7.69
CA CYS A 54 16.60 -16.50 -6.49
C CYS A 54 16.25 -15.02 -6.71
N ALA A 55 17.18 -14.24 -7.24
CA ALA A 55 16.96 -12.82 -7.54
C ALA A 55 15.86 -12.59 -8.59
N ALA A 56 15.78 -13.44 -9.61
CA ALA A 56 14.72 -13.37 -10.61
C ALA A 56 13.32 -13.64 -9.99
N ASN A 57 13.21 -14.66 -9.13
CA ASN A 57 11.97 -14.95 -8.42
C ASN A 57 11.56 -13.82 -7.47
N TRP A 58 12.53 -13.23 -6.78
CA TRP A 58 12.28 -12.05 -5.94
C TRP A 58 11.78 -10.87 -6.76
N HIS A 59 12.38 -10.58 -7.92
CA HIS A 59 11.94 -9.49 -8.77
C HIS A 59 10.47 -9.61 -9.20
N LEU A 60 10.01 -10.82 -9.53
CA LEU A 60 8.60 -11.07 -9.83
C LEU A 60 7.70 -10.82 -8.60
N THR A 61 8.18 -11.22 -7.42
CA THR A 61 7.46 -10.99 -6.15
C THR A 61 7.34 -9.49 -5.84
N GLN A 62 8.42 -8.73 -6.03
CA GLN A 62 8.44 -7.28 -5.86
C GLN A 62 7.39 -6.60 -6.75
N ILE A 63 7.29 -6.99 -8.02
CA ILE A 63 6.29 -6.44 -8.95
C ILE A 63 4.86 -6.68 -8.42
N GLN A 64 4.60 -7.89 -7.92
CA GLN A 64 3.29 -8.23 -7.35
C GLN A 64 2.97 -7.43 -6.09
N VAL A 65 3.97 -7.22 -5.22
CA VAL A 65 3.83 -6.37 -4.03
C VAL A 65 3.49 -4.95 -4.45
N GLN A 66 4.27 -4.35 -5.36
CA GLN A 66 4.03 -2.99 -5.84
C GLN A 66 2.63 -2.83 -6.43
N SER A 67 2.21 -3.74 -7.30
CA SER A 67 0.86 -3.74 -7.88
C SER A 67 -0.24 -3.81 -6.81
N SER A 68 -0.02 -4.56 -5.73
CA SER A 68 -0.99 -4.70 -4.64
C SER A 68 -1.07 -3.42 -3.81
N LEU A 69 0.08 -2.79 -3.51
CA LEU A 69 0.13 -1.52 -2.79
C LEU A 69 -0.51 -0.38 -3.58
N ASP A 70 -0.32 -0.35 -4.90
CA ASP A 70 -0.96 0.63 -5.78
C ASP A 70 -2.48 0.46 -5.83
N ALA A 71 -2.97 -0.78 -5.91
CA ALA A 71 -4.39 -1.07 -5.88
C ALA A 71 -5.03 -0.65 -4.54
N ILE A 72 -4.35 -0.91 -3.42
CA ILE A 72 -4.80 -0.48 -2.09
C ILE A 72 -4.83 1.05 -2.00
N SER A 73 -3.77 1.72 -2.46
CA SER A 73 -3.69 3.19 -2.45
C SER A 73 -4.84 3.82 -3.22
N GLN A 74 -5.11 3.34 -4.44
CA GLN A 74 -6.24 3.80 -5.25
C GLN A 74 -7.59 3.54 -4.59
N ALA A 75 -7.76 2.41 -3.90
CA ALA A 75 -8.99 2.12 -3.17
C ALA A 75 -9.19 3.08 -1.98
N LEU A 76 -8.12 3.44 -1.27
CA LEU A 76 -8.15 4.42 -0.18
C LEU A 76 -8.48 5.83 -0.67
N ASP A 77 -7.94 6.23 -1.83
CA ASP A 77 -8.24 7.54 -2.43
C ASP A 77 -9.71 7.63 -2.87
N LYS A 78 -10.23 6.56 -3.50
CA LYS A 78 -11.65 6.46 -3.86
C LYS A 78 -12.57 6.50 -2.64
N ALA A 79 -12.18 5.80 -1.56
CA ALA A 79 -12.93 5.85 -0.31
C ALA A 79 -12.99 7.30 0.21
N ALA A 80 -11.86 8.00 0.28
CA ALA A 80 -11.81 9.38 0.74
C ALA A 80 -12.72 10.32 -0.09
N LEU A 81 -12.68 10.22 -1.42
CA LEU A 81 -13.54 11.01 -2.32
C LEU A 81 -15.04 10.72 -2.09
N SER A 82 -15.41 9.44 -1.99
CA SER A 82 -16.81 9.05 -1.76
C SER A 82 -17.36 9.58 -0.43
N TYR A 83 -16.50 9.77 0.58
CA TYR A 83 -16.92 10.37 1.85
C TYR A 83 -17.09 11.88 1.76
N ASP A 84 -16.19 12.59 1.07
CA ASP A 84 -16.30 14.04 0.87
C ASP A 84 -17.59 14.42 0.09
N ASP A 85 -17.91 13.63 -0.94
CA ASP A 85 -19.15 13.76 -1.70
C ASP A 85 -20.40 13.47 -0.84
N ALA A 86 -20.34 12.42 0.00
CA ALA A 86 -21.45 12.05 0.89
C ALA A 86 -21.73 13.12 1.95
N GLU A 87 -20.68 13.70 2.55
CA GLU A 87 -20.81 14.78 3.53
C GLU A 87 -21.32 16.07 2.88
N THR A 88 -20.81 16.43 1.69
CA THR A 88 -21.29 17.57 0.91
C THR A 88 -22.77 17.41 0.53
N SER A 89 -23.20 16.21 0.13
CA SER A 89 -24.60 15.94 -0.20
C SER A 89 -25.53 15.99 1.03
N ASN A 90 -25.05 15.53 2.18
CA ASN A 90 -25.82 15.57 3.43
C ASN A 90 -25.93 17.01 3.96
N THR A 91 -24.83 17.76 3.93
CA THR A 91 -24.84 19.20 4.28
C THR A 91 -25.72 20.00 3.34
N SER A 92 -25.79 19.70 2.04
CA SER A 92 -26.74 20.38 1.14
C SER A 92 -28.20 19.99 1.36
N ARG A 93 -28.47 18.75 1.82
CA ARG A 93 -29.83 18.25 2.07
C ARG A 93 -30.43 18.71 3.40
N PHE A 94 -29.58 18.86 4.42
CA PHE A 94 -30.00 19.21 5.78
C PHE A 94 -29.54 20.59 6.22
N GLY A 95 -28.61 21.21 5.51
CA GLY A 95 -28.28 22.63 5.62
C GLY A 95 -29.41 23.44 5.00
N LEU A 96 -30.06 24.25 5.85
CA LEU A 96 -31.15 25.14 5.50
C LEU A 96 -30.78 26.03 4.28
N ALA A 97 -31.70 26.12 3.32
CA ALA A 97 -31.84 27.30 2.46
C ALA A 97 -32.31 28.50 3.30
#